data_AF-A0A5C3E997-F1
#
_entry.id   AF-A0A5C3E997-F1
#
_cell.length_a   1.000
_cell.length_b   1.000
_cell.length_c   1.000
_cell.angle_alpha   90.00
_cell.angle_beta   90.00
_cell.angle_gamma   90.00
#
_symmetry.space_group_name_H-M   'P 1'
#
loop_
_entity.id
_entity.type
_entity.pdbx_description
1 polymer ?
#
loop_
_entity_poly.entity_id
_entity_poly.type
_entity_poly.pdbx_seq_one_letter_code
_entity_poly.pdbx_strand_id
1 'polypeptide(L)'
;MLIALIGPPGAGKASVAQYLVTYHNFTLITLQSASGTAPSTSSIASLATDAATQLPDSKVMLDYATDRWNHRFVTLDLTSVGDLEAFIKRPFFLCVEVGGPLLLRWGRYRRKYGDGMGLEEFVRLDDAVSFGSGAASEQKVNGTKSNGVGMKSSNSSTSLIGGNGILDNVASISLSPAPSTPSGLTALRRYVHLSITNDHPTLSALFSHLDTLHLTSEERLRPCWDTYFLKLCNLASLRSNCMKRRVGAVLVASNRILSTGYNGTPSGLKNCNQGGCSRCNNTLLATPSITSNGRPELNRAGSSACGQNLEECLCLHAEENALLEAGRAKTAGATMYCNTCPCLRCAVKIIQTGIKKVVYQLEYSMDARTKVIFKEAGVEIRQIHLDA
;
A
#
# COMPACT_ATOMS: atom_id res chain seq x y z
N MET A 1 -10.39 13.36 -13.03
CA MET A 1 -9.18 12.68 -12.49
C MET A 1 -7.95 13.53 -12.78
N LEU A 2 -7.15 13.85 -11.76
CA LEU A 2 -5.87 14.53 -11.90
C LEU A 2 -4.75 13.62 -11.39
N ILE A 3 -3.76 13.33 -12.24
CA ILE A 3 -2.58 12.52 -11.90
C ILE A 3 -1.35 13.44 -11.77
N ALA A 4 -0.72 13.44 -10.60
CA ALA A 4 0.58 14.07 -10.40
C ALA A 4 1.68 13.01 -10.48
N LEU A 5 2.63 13.19 -11.39
CA LEU A 5 3.77 12.29 -11.58
C LEU A 5 5.01 12.85 -10.89
N ILE A 6 5.45 12.19 -9.82
CA ILE A 6 6.67 12.54 -9.10
C ILE A 6 7.75 11.47 -9.30
N GLY A 7 9.00 11.77 -8.98
CA GLY A 7 10.09 10.81 -9.11
C GLY A 7 11.43 11.44 -9.50
N PRO A 8 12.52 10.68 -9.44
CA PRO A 8 13.87 11.20 -9.64
C PRO A 8 14.20 11.46 -11.13
N PRO A 9 15.34 12.09 -11.45
CA PRO A 9 15.79 12.27 -12.83
C PRO A 9 15.97 10.92 -13.55
N GLY A 10 15.63 10.87 -14.84
CA GLY A 10 15.77 9.67 -15.67
C GLY A 10 14.74 8.56 -15.41
N ALA A 11 13.80 8.73 -14.47
CA ALA A 11 12.81 7.69 -14.15
C ALA A 11 11.75 7.45 -15.24
N GLY A 12 11.56 8.39 -16.17
CA GLY A 12 10.59 8.25 -17.26
C GLY A 12 9.21 8.87 -16.99
N LYS A 13 9.10 9.81 -16.04
CA LYS A 13 7.86 10.59 -15.78
C LYS A 13 7.23 11.15 -17.06
N ALA A 14 8.03 11.77 -17.92
CA ALA A 14 7.56 12.33 -19.18
C ALA A 14 7.01 11.25 -20.14
N SER A 15 7.58 10.05 -20.13
CA SER A 15 7.07 8.91 -20.92
C SER A 15 5.74 8.40 -20.39
N VAL A 16 5.55 8.38 -19.06
CA VAL A 16 4.25 8.04 -18.45
C VAL A 16 3.21 9.13 -18.74
N ALA A 17 3.59 10.41 -18.68
CA ALA A 17 2.71 11.52 -19.06
C ALA A 17 2.29 11.42 -20.53
N GLN A 18 3.24 11.14 -21.43
CA GLN A 18 2.97 10.91 -22.85
C GLN A 18 1.98 9.76 -23.04
N TYR A 19 2.18 8.63 -22.37
CA TYR A 19 1.27 7.50 -22.44
C TYR A 19 -0.17 7.90 -22.05
N LEU A 20 -0.33 8.66 -20.96
CA LEU A 20 -1.63 9.13 -20.51
C LEU A 20 -2.29 10.09 -21.50
N VAL A 21 -1.51 11.02 -22.08
CA VAL A 21 -2.01 11.98 -23.06
C VAL A 21 -2.42 11.28 -24.36
N THR A 22 -1.55 10.42 -24.89
CA THR A 22 -1.73 9.77 -26.20
C THR A 22 -2.79 8.68 -26.18
N TYR A 23 -2.83 7.84 -25.15
CA TYR A 23 -3.70 6.65 -25.13
C TYR A 23 -4.93 6.77 -24.23
N HIS A 24 -4.94 7.73 -23.30
CA HIS A 24 -6.00 7.83 -22.27
C HIS A 24 -6.69 9.20 -22.20
N ASN A 25 -6.50 10.04 -23.22
CA ASN A 25 -7.13 11.37 -23.36
C ASN A 25 -6.88 12.31 -22.16
N PHE A 26 -5.68 12.27 -21.59
CA PHE A 26 -5.28 13.23 -20.57
C PHE A 26 -4.82 14.54 -21.19
N THR A 27 -5.12 15.65 -20.52
CA THR A 27 -4.58 16.98 -20.85
C THR A 27 -3.41 17.28 -19.92
N LEU A 28 -2.26 17.67 -20.49
CA LEU A 28 -1.10 18.09 -19.72
C LEU A 28 -1.33 19.50 -19.17
N ILE A 29 -1.19 19.67 -17.85
CA ILE A 29 -1.23 20.98 -17.19
C ILE A 29 0.11 21.26 -16.52
N THR A 30 0.67 22.44 -16.75
CA THR A 30 2.00 22.82 -16.25
C THR A 30 1.98 24.16 -15.55
N LEU A 31 2.94 24.38 -14.64
CA LEU A 31 3.16 25.66 -13.98
C LEU A 31 4.08 26.55 -14.82
N GLN A 32 3.83 27.86 -14.79
CA GLN A 32 4.74 28.83 -15.40
C GLN A 32 6.05 28.86 -14.60
N SER A 33 7.18 28.68 -15.29
CA SER A 33 8.49 28.77 -14.65
C SER A 33 8.76 30.21 -14.19
N ALA A 34 8.99 30.42 -12.89
CA ALA A 34 9.32 31.72 -12.32
C ALA A 34 10.71 32.27 -12.73
N SER A 35 11.52 31.49 -13.46
CA SER A 35 12.84 31.89 -13.92
C SER A 35 13.04 31.57 -15.40
N GLY A 36 13.43 32.57 -16.19
CA GLY A 36 13.76 32.50 -17.62
C GLY A 36 15.01 31.69 -17.99
N THR A 37 15.40 30.72 -17.17
CA THR A 37 16.44 29.73 -17.48
C THR A 37 15.79 28.36 -17.44
N ALA A 38 15.30 27.91 -18.58
CA ALA A 38 14.76 26.57 -18.74
C ALA A 38 15.87 25.53 -18.47
N PRO A 39 15.70 24.58 -17.54
CA PRO A 39 16.28 23.27 -17.79
C PRO A 39 15.53 22.73 -19.01
N SER A 40 16.24 22.51 -20.11
CA SER A 40 15.68 22.09 -21.39
C SER A 40 14.83 20.83 -21.26
N THR A 41 13.53 21.02 -21.05
CA THR A 41 12.45 20.05 -21.16
C THR A 41 12.11 19.85 -22.64
N SER A 42 13.14 19.62 -23.47
CA SER A 42 13.03 19.42 -24.92
C SER A 42 12.20 18.19 -25.32
N SER A 43 11.86 17.31 -24.38
CA SER A 43 10.97 16.16 -24.61
C SER A 43 9.50 16.41 -24.22
N ILE A 44 9.17 17.53 -23.56
CA ILE A 44 7.78 17.95 -23.34
C ILE A 44 7.33 18.87 -24.49
N ALA A 45 8.28 19.62 -25.08
CA ALA A 45 8.00 20.47 -26.24
C ALA A 45 7.48 19.71 -27.47
N SER A 46 7.85 18.43 -27.65
CA SER A 46 7.30 17.61 -28.75
C SER A 46 5.95 16.95 -28.43
N LEU A 47 5.44 17.08 -27.19
CA LEU A 47 4.07 16.70 -26.82
C LEU A 47 3.08 17.87 -26.98
N ALA A 48 3.59 19.06 -27.29
CA ALA A 48 2.79 20.25 -27.57
C ALA A 48 2.27 20.21 -29.01
N THR A 49 1.36 19.28 -29.28
CA THR A 49 0.25 19.57 -30.20
C THR A 49 -0.79 20.33 -29.38
N ASP A 50 -0.73 21.67 -29.39
CA ASP A 50 -1.76 22.65 -28.97
C ASP A 50 -2.50 22.51 -27.61
N ALA A 51 -2.19 21.52 -26.75
CA ALA A 51 -3.07 21.13 -25.63
C ALA A 51 -2.46 21.26 -24.21
N ALA A 52 -1.23 21.79 -24.05
CA ALA A 52 -0.66 22.00 -22.72
C ALA A 52 -1.21 23.30 -22.10
N THR A 53 -2.01 23.19 -21.03
CA THR A 53 -2.54 24.37 -20.33
C THR A 53 -1.52 24.86 -19.30
N GLN A 54 -0.96 26.06 -19.52
CA GLN A 54 -0.04 26.68 -18.57
C GLN A 54 -0.80 27.51 -17.53
N LEU A 55 -0.50 27.27 -16.25
CA LEU A 55 -1.13 27.93 -15.10
C LEU A 55 -0.08 28.66 -14.26
N PRO A 56 -0.41 29.80 -13.64
CA PRO A 56 0.58 30.67 -12.99
C PRO A 56 1.18 30.04 -11.72
N ASP A 57 0.37 29.37 -10.91
CA ASP A 57 0.80 28.77 -9.64
C ASP A 57 -0.02 27.51 -9.31
N SER A 58 0.43 26.75 -8.29
CA SER A 58 -0.18 25.49 -7.87
C SER A 58 -1.58 25.66 -7.28
N LYS A 59 -1.90 26.83 -6.73
CA LYS A 59 -3.24 27.14 -6.21
C LYS A 59 -4.23 27.33 -7.34
N VAL A 60 -3.89 28.11 -8.36
CA VAL A 60 -4.70 28.27 -9.58
C VAL A 60 -4.86 26.94 -10.30
N MET A 61 -3.82 26.10 -10.30
CA MET A 61 -3.94 24.72 -10.81
C MET A 61 -4.97 23.88 -10.04
N LEU A 62 -4.97 23.96 -8.72
CA LEU A 62 -5.94 23.25 -7.88
C LEU A 62 -7.36 23.72 -8.17
N ASP A 63 -7.59 25.03 -8.24
CA ASP A 63 -8.90 25.62 -8.53
C ASP A 63 -9.37 25.22 -9.93
N TYR A 64 -8.50 25.36 -10.94
CA TYR A 64 -8.77 24.96 -12.32
C TYR A 64 -9.18 23.48 -12.46
N ALA A 65 -8.46 22.59 -11.79
CA ALA A 65 -8.75 21.15 -11.78
C ALA A 65 -10.01 20.82 -10.97
N THR A 66 -10.32 21.59 -9.92
CA THR A 66 -11.53 21.41 -9.11
C THR A 66 -12.79 21.77 -9.90
N ASP A 67 -12.77 22.89 -10.63
CA ASP A 67 -13.87 23.30 -11.50
C ASP A 67 -14.15 22.30 -12.64
N ARG A 68 -13.12 21.53 -13.01
CA ARG A 68 -13.13 20.55 -14.11
C ARG A 68 -12.83 19.14 -13.60
N TRP A 69 -13.32 18.79 -12.41
CA TRP A 69 -12.98 17.54 -11.73
C TRP A 69 -13.27 16.27 -12.56
N ASN A 70 -14.24 16.35 -13.48
CA ASN A 70 -14.63 15.31 -14.41
C ASN A 70 -13.71 15.18 -15.65
N HIS A 71 -12.80 16.13 -15.90
CA HIS A 71 -11.78 16.03 -16.93
C HIS A 71 -10.55 15.24 -16.45
N ARG A 72 -9.74 14.78 -17.41
CA ARG A 72 -8.52 14.01 -17.17
C ARG A 72 -7.29 14.89 -17.34
N PHE A 73 -6.54 15.09 -16.26
CA PHE A 73 -5.38 15.96 -16.23
C PHE A 73 -4.14 15.21 -15.74
N VAL A 74 -2.97 15.56 -16.28
CA VAL A 74 -1.68 15.07 -15.80
C VAL A 74 -0.74 16.25 -15.57
N THR A 75 0.06 16.21 -14.51
CA THR A 75 1.08 17.22 -14.22
C THR A 75 2.36 16.58 -13.69
N LEU A 76 3.49 17.25 -13.91
CA LEU A 76 4.82 16.86 -13.42
C LEU A 76 5.42 17.89 -12.45
N ASP A 77 4.69 18.97 -12.15
CA ASP A 77 5.25 20.16 -11.53
C ASP A 77 5.01 20.24 -10.01
N LEU A 78 4.17 19.35 -9.46
CA LEU A 78 3.92 19.27 -8.02
C LEU A 78 5.10 18.61 -7.31
N THR A 79 6.03 19.42 -6.82
CA THR A 79 7.33 18.98 -6.27
C THR A 79 7.53 19.33 -4.79
N SER A 80 6.58 19.99 -4.15
CA SER A 80 6.65 20.34 -2.73
C SER A 80 5.60 19.59 -1.89
N VAL A 81 5.88 19.43 -0.59
CA VAL A 81 4.90 18.88 0.36
C VAL A 81 3.64 19.75 0.43
N GLY A 82 3.81 21.08 0.47
CA GLY A 82 2.68 22.02 0.54
C GLY A 82 1.72 21.90 -0.65
N ASP A 83 2.27 21.66 -1.85
CA ASP A 83 1.45 21.39 -3.03
C ASP A 83 0.67 20.08 -2.84
N LEU A 84 1.34 18.96 -2.58
CA LEU A 84 0.65 17.66 -2.47
C LEU A 84 -0.39 17.62 -1.34
N GLU A 85 -0.15 18.30 -0.22
CA GLU A 85 -1.11 18.41 0.89
C GLU A 85 -2.42 19.10 0.52
N ALA A 86 -2.37 20.10 -0.37
CA ALA A 86 -3.57 20.76 -0.84
C ALA A 86 -4.37 19.86 -1.78
N PHE A 87 -3.67 19.13 -2.67
CA PHE A 87 -4.29 18.31 -3.71
C PHE A 87 -4.84 16.97 -3.19
N ILE A 88 -4.18 16.32 -2.23
CA ILE A 88 -4.59 15.00 -1.70
C ILE A 88 -5.97 15.01 -1.02
N LYS A 89 -6.45 16.19 -0.61
CA LYS A 89 -7.78 16.37 -0.04
C LYS A 89 -8.89 16.21 -1.08
N ARG A 90 -8.56 16.13 -2.37
CA ARG A 90 -9.53 16.05 -3.47
C ARG A 90 -9.76 14.60 -3.89
N PRO A 91 -11.03 14.15 -4.00
CA PRO A 91 -11.35 12.75 -4.33
C PRO A 91 -11.03 12.36 -5.77
N PHE A 92 -10.59 13.30 -6.61
CA PHE A 92 -10.21 13.07 -7.99
C PHE A 92 -8.70 13.08 -8.22
N PHE A 93 -7.90 13.29 -7.17
CA PHE A 93 -6.45 13.44 -7.25
C PHE A 93 -5.73 12.11 -6.96
N LEU A 94 -4.72 11.78 -7.77
CA LEU A 94 -3.86 10.63 -7.61
C LEU A 94 -2.39 11.05 -7.74
N CYS A 95 -1.58 10.78 -6.73
CA CYS A 95 -0.12 10.98 -6.81
C CYS A 95 0.56 9.66 -7.14
N VAL A 96 1.35 9.65 -8.22
CA VAL A 96 2.05 8.47 -8.72
C VAL A 96 3.56 8.75 -8.72
N GLU A 97 4.31 7.90 -8.03
CA GLU A 97 5.77 7.91 -8.08
C GLU A 97 6.23 7.07 -9.27
N VAL A 98 7.12 7.61 -10.09
CA VAL A 98 7.80 6.86 -11.14
C VAL A 98 9.26 6.74 -10.74
N GLY A 99 9.69 5.52 -10.42
CA GLY A 99 11.05 5.16 -10.05
C GLY A 99 11.74 4.35 -11.15
N GLY A 100 12.95 3.88 -10.86
CA GLY A 100 13.68 2.94 -11.73
C GLY A 100 15.12 2.71 -11.27
N PRO A 101 15.76 1.61 -11.68
CA PRO A 101 17.15 1.31 -11.34
C PRO A 101 18.10 2.45 -11.71
N LEU A 102 19.01 2.82 -10.79
CA LEU A 102 19.86 4.01 -10.93
C LEU A 102 20.68 4.02 -12.22
N LEU A 103 21.30 2.88 -12.58
CA LEU A 103 22.09 2.77 -13.81
C LEU A 103 21.25 2.93 -15.07
N LEU A 104 20.00 2.43 -15.08
CA LEU A 104 19.07 2.64 -16.21
C LEU A 104 18.65 4.11 -16.31
N ARG A 105 18.38 4.76 -15.17
CA ARG A 105 18.05 6.19 -15.12
C ARG A 105 19.21 7.05 -15.60
N TRP A 106 20.44 6.73 -15.20
CA TRP A 106 21.66 7.38 -15.69
C TRP A 106 21.83 7.18 -17.20
N GLY A 107 21.67 5.95 -17.71
CA GLY A 107 21.74 5.69 -19.15
C GLY A 107 20.67 6.41 -19.98
N ARG A 108 19.49 6.66 -19.40
CA ARG A 108 18.44 7.52 -20.00
C ARG A 108 18.83 9.00 -19.94
N TYR A 109 19.39 9.45 -18.82
CA TYR A 109 19.87 10.82 -18.63
C TYR A 109 20.96 11.17 -19.64
N ARG A 110 21.98 10.31 -19.78
CA ARG A 110 23.06 10.48 -20.76
C ARG A 110 22.58 10.57 -22.19
N ARG A 111 21.65 9.69 -22.59
CA ARG A 111 21.06 9.75 -23.95
C ARG A 111 20.33 11.05 -24.22
N LYS A 112 19.75 11.68 -23.19
CA LYS A 112 18.98 12.93 -23.33
C LYS A 112 19.85 14.18 -23.28
N TYR A 113 20.81 14.24 -22.37
CA TYR A 113 21.60 15.44 -22.08
C TYR A 113 23.06 15.35 -22.54
N GLY A 114 23.46 14.23 -23.15
CA GLY A 114 24.83 13.95 -23.55
C GLY A 114 25.70 13.46 -22.38
N ASP A 115 27.02 13.40 -22.63
CA ASP A 115 28.03 12.90 -21.68
C ASP A 115 28.58 14.00 -20.75
N GLY A 116 27.85 15.10 -20.57
CA GLY A 116 28.29 16.24 -19.76
C GLY A 116 28.32 16.01 -18.25
N MET A 117 27.72 14.92 -17.75
CA MET A 117 27.62 14.59 -16.32
C MET A 117 28.13 13.17 -16.06
N GLY A 118 29.12 13.04 -15.16
CA GLY A 118 29.66 11.75 -14.74
C GLY A 118 28.67 10.93 -13.91
N LEU A 119 28.89 9.61 -13.78
CA LEU A 119 28.03 8.75 -12.94
C LEU A 119 28.00 9.23 -11.48
N GLU A 120 29.14 9.60 -10.91
CA GLU A 120 29.24 10.07 -9.53
C GLU A 120 28.46 11.39 -9.31
N GLU A 121 28.54 12.30 -10.27
CA GLU A 121 27.78 13.56 -10.24
C GLU A 121 26.27 13.30 -10.37
N PHE A 122 25.87 12.34 -11.21
CA PHE A 122 24.47 11.91 -11.31
C PHE A 122 23.97 11.28 -10.00
N VAL A 123 24.79 10.49 -9.30
CA VAL A 123 24.45 9.95 -7.97
C VAL A 123 24.25 11.08 -6.97
N ARG A 124 25.16 12.08 -6.92
CA ARG A 124 25.00 13.25 -6.05
C ARG A 124 23.71 14.03 -6.34
N LEU A 125 23.37 14.20 -7.63
CA LEU A 125 22.12 14.82 -8.05
C LEU A 125 20.92 13.99 -7.57
N ASP A 126 20.96 12.67 -7.73
CA ASP A 126 19.90 11.77 -7.31
C ASP A 126 19.67 11.80 -5.80
N ASP A 127 20.75 11.81 -5.01
CA ASP A 127 20.68 11.93 -3.56
C ASP A 127 20.09 13.28 -3.14
N ALA A 128 20.55 14.38 -3.76
CA ALA A 128 20.01 15.71 -3.48
C ALA A 128 18.51 15.82 -3.80
N VAL A 129 18.06 15.20 -4.90
CA VAL A 129 16.63 15.15 -5.26
C VAL A 129 15.83 14.22 -4.35
N SER A 130 16.42 13.10 -3.93
CA SER A 130 15.72 12.06 -3.16
C SER A 130 15.60 12.42 -1.68
N PHE A 131 16.64 13.00 -1.09
CA PHE A 131 16.74 13.27 0.35
C PHE A 131 16.75 14.77 0.69
N GLY A 132 16.91 15.64 -0.30
CA GLY A 132 17.07 17.08 -0.11
C GLY A 132 18.52 17.50 0.11
N SER A 133 18.81 18.78 -0.10
CA SER A 133 20.19 19.33 -0.10
C SER A 133 20.92 19.27 1.26
N GLY A 134 20.26 18.85 2.34
CA GLY A 134 20.85 18.68 3.67
C GLY A 134 21.67 17.39 3.85
N ALA A 135 21.60 16.44 2.91
CA ALA A 135 22.34 15.18 3.00
C ALA A 135 23.81 15.29 2.55
N ALA A 136 24.23 16.42 1.96
CA ALA A 136 25.53 16.57 1.30
C ALA A 136 26.52 17.52 2.03
N SER A 137 26.27 17.88 3.29
CA SER A 137 27.14 18.80 4.05
C SER A 137 28.07 18.08 5.03
N GLU A 138 28.80 17.05 4.58
CA GLU A 138 30.00 16.58 5.29
C GLU A 138 31.09 16.24 4.26
N GLN A 139 31.95 17.22 3.95
CA GLN A 139 33.40 17.03 3.76
C GLN A 139 34.06 18.35 3.33
N LYS A 140 34.69 19.02 4.30
CA LYS A 140 35.91 19.82 4.09
C LYS A 140 36.55 20.08 5.45
N VAL A 141 37.48 19.21 5.86
CA VAL A 141 38.55 19.60 6.79
C VAL A 141 39.87 19.08 6.24
N ASN A 142 40.70 20.04 5.84
CA ASN A 142 42.07 19.87 5.35
C ASN A 142 42.98 19.24 6.40
N GLY A 143 43.96 18.47 5.94
CA GLY A 143 44.96 17.84 6.79
C GLY A 143 45.96 18.79 7.42
N THR A 144 46.49 18.40 8.57
CA THR A 144 47.88 18.68 8.97
C THR A 144 48.40 17.57 9.90
N LYS A 145 49.70 17.32 9.81
CA LYS A 145 50.49 16.21 10.40
C LYS A 145 50.58 16.24 11.94
N SER A 146 50.64 15.07 12.58
CA SER A 146 51.75 14.64 13.48
C SER A 146 51.56 13.22 14.01
N ASN A 147 52.68 12.48 14.10
CA ASN A 147 52.84 11.16 14.71
C ASN A 147 52.85 11.26 16.25
N GLY A 148 52.38 10.22 16.95
CA GLY A 148 52.79 9.98 18.35
C GLY A 148 51.84 9.16 19.24
N VAL A 149 51.89 7.83 19.10
CA VAL A 149 51.82 6.75 20.12
C VAL A 149 50.98 6.94 21.41
N GLY A 150 50.09 5.98 21.68
CA GLY A 150 49.60 5.70 23.03
C GLY A 150 48.47 4.66 23.13
N MET A 151 48.78 3.37 23.01
CA MET A 151 47.91 2.26 23.46
C MET A 151 47.98 2.14 24.99
N LYS A 152 46.83 2.14 25.70
CA LYS A 152 46.61 1.29 26.89
C LYS A 152 45.12 0.93 27.08
N SER A 153 44.97 -0.33 27.49
CA SER A 153 43.80 -1.14 27.81
C SER A 153 43.09 -0.74 29.12
N SER A 154 41.76 -0.94 29.22
CA SER A 154 41.14 -1.78 30.29
C SER A 154 39.61 -1.74 30.31
N ASN A 155 39.01 -2.93 30.12
CA ASN A 155 37.88 -3.58 30.80
C ASN A 155 36.62 -2.83 31.32
N SER A 156 35.48 -3.43 30.95
CA SER A 156 34.28 -3.81 31.74
C SER A 156 33.25 -2.77 32.24
N SER A 157 32.07 -2.85 31.60
CA SER A 157 30.69 -2.89 32.16
C SER A 157 30.31 -1.96 33.32
N THR A 158 29.44 -0.96 33.07
CA THR A 158 28.02 -0.87 33.49
C THR A 158 27.47 0.56 33.34
N SER A 159 26.16 0.66 33.10
CA SER A 159 25.28 1.84 33.23
C SER A 159 25.27 2.91 32.13
N LEU A 160 24.14 2.91 31.41
CA LEU A 160 23.23 4.03 31.14
C LEU A 160 23.79 5.47 31.27
N ILE A 161 23.60 6.21 30.17
CA ILE A 161 23.54 7.68 30.00
C ILE A 161 24.75 8.28 29.27
N GLY A 162 24.49 8.78 28.05
CA GLY A 162 25.15 9.96 27.50
C GLY A 162 25.76 9.83 26.10
N GLY A 163 25.01 10.25 25.07
CA GLY A 163 25.60 10.73 23.80
C GLY A 163 25.00 10.09 22.55
N ASN A 164 24.14 10.86 21.87
CA ASN A 164 23.56 10.60 20.53
C ASN A 164 22.27 9.77 20.47
N GLY A 165 21.36 10.03 21.42
CA GLY A 165 19.93 9.77 21.23
C GLY A 165 19.26 10.99 20.60
N ILE A 166 18.56 10.79 19.49
CA ILE A 166 17.59 11.73 18.92
C ILE A 166 16.64 12.15 20.05
N LEU A 167 16.62 13.45 20.37
CA LEU A 167 15.67 14.06 21.28
C LEU A 167 14.65 14.84 20.46
N ASP A 168 13.42 14.33 20.42
CA ASP A 168 12.25 15.09 20.00
C ASP A 168 11.84 16.06 21.12
N ASN A 169 11.65 17.34 20.79
CA ASN A 169 10.31 17.94 20.78
C ASN A 169 10.32 19.46 20.51
N VAL A 170 9.55 19.83 19.48
CA VAL A 170 8.56 20.91 19.45
C VAL A 170 9.01 22.32 19.83
N ALA A 171 9.14 23.19 18.83
CA ALA A 171 8.80 24.60 18.97
C ALA A 171 8.29 25.21 17.65
N SER A 172 7.07 25.75 17.73
CA SER A 172 6.41 26.76 16.87
C SER A 172 6.18 26.45 15.39
N ILE A 173 4.94 26.08 15.07
CA ILE A 173 4.34 26.27 13.75
C ILE A 173 4.21 27.78 13.52
N SER A 174 5.15 28.35 12.78
CA SER A 174 5.02 29.68 12.21
C SER A 174 4.21 29.56 10.92
N LEU A 175 2.96 30.02 10.94
CA LEU A 175 2.13 30.21 9.75
C LEU A 175 2.59 31.49 9.05
N SER A 176 3.61 31.37 8.19
CA SER A 176 3.94 32.39 7.19
C SER A 176 4.15 31.72 5.82
N PRO A 177 3.71 32.34 4.71
CA PRO A 177 3.78 31.73 3.39
C PRO A 177 5.20 31.91 2.85
N ALA A 178 6.10 31.01 3.23
CA ALA A 178 7.42 30.93 2.60
C ALA A 178 7.28 30.30 1.20
N PRO A 179 8.06 30.75 0.19
CA PRO A 179 8.12 30.08 -1.10
C PRO A 179 8.52 28.63 -0.86
N SER A 180 7.71 27.68 -1.33
CA SER A 180 7.84 26.25 -1.05
C SER A 180 9.18 25.72 -1.55
N THR A 181 10.15 25.55 -0.65
CA THR A 181 11.42 24.90 -0.99
C THR A 181 11.11 23.48 -1.47
N PRO A 182 11.68 23.04 -2.61
CA PRO A 182 11.45 21.70 -3.12
C PRO A 182 11.86 20.70 -2.05
N SER A 183 10.91 19.84 -1.68
CA SER A 183 11.15 18.83 -0.66
C SER A 183 11.82 17.63 -1.33
N GLY A 184 12.74 16.96 -0.63
CA GLY A 184 13.29 15.70 -1.14
C GLY A 184 12.17 14.70 -1.42
N LEU A 185 12.30 13.89 -2.48
CA LEU A 185 11.29 12.90 -2.90
C LEU A 185 10.82 12.01 -1.74
N THR A 186 11.72 11.69 -0.82
CA THR A 186 11.42 10.91 0.40
C THR A 186 10.32 11.55 1.25
N ALA A 187 10.28 12.88 1.34
CA ALA A 187 9.22 13.59 2.06
C ALA A 187 7.86 13.46 1.36
N LEU A 188 7.85 13.39 0.03
CA LEU A 188 6.64 13.29 -0.80
C LEU A 188 6.03 11.88 -0.82
N ARG A 189 6.83 10.83 -0.55
CA ARG A 189 6.39 9.42 -0.60
C ARG A 189 5.15 9.10 0.24
N ARG A 190 4.94 9.82 1.36
CA ARG A 190 3.74 9.63 2.20
C ARG A 190 2.43 9.98 1.49
N TYR A 191 2.48 10.77 0.42
CA TYR A 191 1.32 11.18 -0.38
C TYR A 191 1.15 10.32 -1.65
N VAL A 192 2.07 9.39 -1.91
CA VAL A 192 2.05 8.53 -3.10
C VAL A 192 0.98 7.45 -2.94
N HIS A 193 0.12 7.32 -3.94
CA HIS A 193 -0.94 6.32 -4.00
C HIS A 193 -0.50 5.07 -4.77
N LEU A 194 0.39 5.25 -5.75
CA LEU A 194 0.91 4.18 -6.60
C LEU A 194 2.37 4.47 -6.93
N SER A 195 3.24 3.45 -6.85
CA SER A 195 4.63 3.53 -7.26
C SER A 195 4.86 2.64 -8.48
N ILE A 196 5.42 3.21 -9.55
CA ILE A 196 5.74 2.54 -10.81
C ILE A 196 7.25 2.37 -10.87
N THR A 197 7.73 1.15 -10.96
CA THR A 197 9.15 0.87 -11.19
C THR A 197 9.40 0.75 -12.68
N ASN A 198 10.04 1.75 -13.29
CA ASN A 198 10.37 1.73 -14.71
C ASN A 198 11.76 1.12 -14.94
N ASP A 199 11.81 -0.22 -14.96
CA ASP A 199 12.97 -1.04 -15.30
C ASP A 199 13.03 -1.45 -16.80
N HIS A 200 12.05 -1.01 -17.59
CA HIS A 200 11.95 -1.40 -19.00
C HIS A 200 12.93 -0.63 -19.91
N PRO A 201 13.63 -1.31 -20.84
CA PRO A 201 14.61 -0.66 -21.72
C PRO A 201 13.98 0.15 -22.87
N THR A 202 12.76 -0.21 -23.29
CA THR A 202 12.06 0.39 -24.44
C THR A 202 10.72 1.01 -24.03
N LEU A 203 10.24 1.99 -24.80
CA LEU A 203 8.94 2.63 -24.56
C LEU A 203 7.78 1.67 -24.73
N SER A 204 7.83 0.79 -25.74
CA SER A 204 6.79 -0.22 -25.96
C SER A 204 6.64 -1.15 -24.76
N ALA A 205 7.74 -1.63 -24.17
CA ALA A 205 7.69 -2.49 -22.99
C ALA A 205 7.13 -1.74 -21.77
N LEU A 206 7.50 -0.47 -21.60
CA LEU A 206 6.91 0.38 -20.57
C LEU A 206 5.41 0.52 -20.77
N PHE A 207 4.92 0.84 -21.98
CA PHE A 207 3.50 1.05 -22.23
C PHE A 207 2.69 -0.23 -22.01
N SER A 208 3.19 -1.39 -22.46
CA SER A 208 2.56 -2.69 -22.15
C SER A 208 2.50 -2.96 -20.64
N HIS A 209 3.48 -2.52 -19.86
CA HIS A 209 3.40 -2.59 -18.41
C HIS A 209 2.38 -1.60 -17.82
N LEU A 210 2.29 -0.38 -18.35
CA LEU A 210 1.29 0.60 -17.91
C LEU A 210 -0.15 0.16 -18.21
N ASP A 211 -0.36 -0.62 -19.27
CA ASP A 211 -1.66 -1.24 -19.60
C ASP A 211 -2.12 -2.17 -18.47
N THR A 212 -1.21 -2.96 -17.87
CA THR A 212 -1.56 -3.92 -16.81
C THR A 212 -1.82 -3.26 -15.46
N LEU A 213 -1.35 -2.02 -15.25
CA LEU A 213 -1.57 -1.29 -13.99
C LEU A 213 -2.96 -0.65 -13.88
N HIS A 214 -3.66 -0.53 -15.02
CA HIS A 214 -4.96 0.15 -15.12
C HIS A 214 -4.94 1.52 -14.43
N LEU A 215 -3.96 2.38 -14.78
CA LEU A 215 -3.75 3.70 -14.15
C LEU A 215 -4.99 4.61 -14.16
N THR A 216 -5.88 4.40 -15.11
CA THR A 216 -7.11 5.16 -15.29
C THR A 216 -8.29 4.67 -14.46
N SER A 217 -8.12 3.59 -13.70
CA SER A 217 -9.19 3.00 -12.89
C SER A 217 -9.64 3.95 -11.78
N GLU A 218 -10.94 4.27 -11.77
CA GLU A 218 -11.54 5.11 -10.74
C GLU A 218 -11.65 4.41 -9.39
N GLU A 219 -11.52 3.08 -9.34
CA GLU A 219 -11.53 2.27 -8.09
C GLU A 219 -10.43 2.70 -7.11
N ARG A 220 -9.35 3.33 -7.61
CA ARG A 220 -8.24 3.86 -6.80
C ARG A 220 -8.60 5.18 -6.12
N LEU A 221 -9.42 5.99 -6.77
CA LEU A 221 -9.88 7.29 -6.27
C LEU A 221 -11.10 7.13 -5.36
N ARG A 222 -12.07 6.35 -5.82
CA ARG A 222 -13.32 6.07 -5.13
C ARG A 222 -13.69 4.60 -5.38
N PRO A 223 -13.35 3.69 -4.46
CA PRO A 223 -13.70 2.28 -4.62
C PRO A 223 -15.22 2.11 -4.70
N CYS A 224 -15.68 1.18 -5.53
CA CYS A 224 -17.08 0.76 -5.48
C CYS A 224 -17.39 0.08 -4.13
N TRP A 225 -18.68 -0.13 -3.86
CA TRP A 225 -19.12 -0.71 -2.60
C TRP A 225 -18.48 -2.06 -2.30
N ASP A 226 -18.39 -2.94 -3.30
CA ASP A 226 -17.79 -4.26 -3.13
C ASP A 226 -16.29 -4.14 -2.76
N THR A 227 -15.52 -3.32 -3.48
CA THR A 227 -14.11 -3.02 -3.17
C THR A 227 -13.95 -2.43 -1.77
N TYR A 228 -14.80 -1.47 -1.40
CA TYR A 228 -14.78 -0.81 -0.09
C TYR A 228 -15.00 -1.80 1.05
N PHE A 229 -16.04 -2.64 0.97
CA PHE A 229 -16.34 -3.61 2.02
C PHE A 229 -15.33 -4.76 2.09
N LEU A 230 -14.75 -5.20 0.96
CA LEU A 230 -13.66 -6.17 0.97
C LEU A 230 -12.36 -5.59 1.55
N LYS A 231 -12.02 -4.32 1.27
CA LYS A 231 -10.91 -3.62 1.92
C LYS A 231 -11.11 -3.54 3.44
N LEU A 232 -12.35 -3.29 3.89
CA LEU A 232 -12.69 -3.34 5.32
C LEU A 232 -12.55 -4.75 5.92
N CYS A 233 -12.89 -5.81 5.18
CA CYS A 233 -12.63 -7.18 5.61
C CYS A 233 -11.13 -7.43 5.82
N ASN A 234 -10.30 -6.99 4.87
CA ASN A 234 -8.85 -7.09 5.00
C ASN A 234 -8.32 -6.31 6.20
N LEU A 235 -8.82 -5.09 6.45
CA LEU A 235 -8.50 -4.31 7.64
C LEU A 235 -8.92 -5.01 8.93
N ALA A 236 -10.15 -5.53 9.00
CA ALA A 236 -10.65 -6.28 10.16
C ALA A 236 -9.79 -7.52 10.44
N SER A 237 -9.34 -8.22 9.39
CA SER A 237 -8.49 -9.41 9.50
C SER A 237 -7.15 -9.14 10.20
N LEU A 238 -6.66 -7.89 10.19
CA LEU A 238 -5.42 -7.51 10.88
C LEU A 238 -5.51 -7.65 12.40
N ARG A 239 -6.73 -7.66 12.97
CA ARG A 239 -6.97 -7.93 14.39
C ARG A 239 -7.05 -9.41 14.75
N SER A 240 -7.02 -10.31 13.76
CA SER A 240 -7.01 -11.74 14.00
C SER A 240 -5.82 -12.16 14.87
N ASN A 241 -6.10 -12.98 15.88
CA ASN A 241 -5.07 -13.57 16.74
C ASN A 241 -4.75 -15.03 16.36
N CYS A 242 -5.36 -15.56 15.29
CA CYS A 242 -5.18 -16.93 14.86
C CYS A 242 -3.81 -17.14 14.21
N MET A 243 -3.13 -18.22 14.60
CA MET A 243 -1.80 -18.56 14.07
C MET A 243 -1.81 -19.22 12.69
N LYS A 244 -2.97 -19.65 12.18
CA LYS A 244 -3.08 -20.40 10.91
C LYS A 244 -3.47 -19.52 9.72
N ARG A 245 -4.35 -18.54 9.92
CA ARG A 245 -4.85 -17.65 8.85
C ARG A 245 -5.52 -16.42 9.48
N ARG A 246 -5.37 -15.26 8.83
CA ARG A 246 -6.07 -14.03 9.17
C ARG A 246 -7.32 -13.89 8.30
N VAL A 247 -8.49 -14.01 8.91
CA VAL A 247 -9.79 -13.90 8.24
C VAL A 247 -10.53 -12.70 8.83
N GLY A 248 -11.17 -11.93 7.96
CA GLY A 248 -12.05 -10.82 8.33
C GLY A 248 -13.35 -10.90 7.55
N ALA A 249 -14.44 -10.48 8.21
CA ALA A 249 -15.78 -10.43 7.65
C ALA A 249 -16.46 -9.12 8.04
N VAL A 250 -17.32 -8.61 7.15
CA VAL A 250 -18.12 -7.41 7.36
C VAL A 250 -19.55 -7.70 6.92
N LEU A 251 -20.51 -7.45 7.80
CA LEU A 251 -21.92 -7.59 7.48
C LEU A 251 -22.51 -6.22 7.11
N VAL A 252 -23.25 -6.17 6.00
CA VAL A 252 -23.75 -4.92 5.42
C VAL A 252 -25.23 -5.03 5.09
N ALA A 253 -26.00 -4.00 5.43
CA ALA A 253 -27.36 -3.80 4.93
C ALA A 253 -27.53 -2.35 4.46
N SER A 254 -28.16 -2.15 3.30
CA SER A 254 -28.37 -0.81 2.71
C SER A 254 -27.09 0.03 2.64
N ASN A 255 -25.97 -0.58 2.25
CA ASN A 255 -24.62 0.02 2.23
C ASN A 255 -24.14 0.58 3.59
N ARG A 256 -24.70 0.10 4.70
CA ARG A 256 -24.27 0.41 6.06
C ARG A 256 -23.74 -0.84 6.74
N ILE A 257 -22.63 -0.69 7.45
CA ILE A 257 -22.02 -1.77 8.23
C ILE A 257 -22.90 -2.05 9.43
N LEU A 258 -23.32 -3.31 9.58
CA LEU A 258 -24.05 -3.80 10.75
C LEU A 258 -23.09 -4.30 11.83
N SER A 259 -22.08 -5.06 11.42
CA SER A 259 -21.06 -5.61 12.30
C SER A 259 -19.79 -5.94 11.52
N THR A 260 -18.69 -6.13 12.26
CA THR A 260 -17.44 -6.67 11.73
C THR A 260 -17.01 -7.88 12.55
N GLY A 261 -16.20 -8.75 11.97
CA GLY A 261 -15.67 -9.92 12.65
C GLY A 261 -14.27 -10.27 12.14
N TYR A 262 -13.46 -10.82 13.01
CA TYR A 262 -12.19 -11.45 12.68
C TYR A 262 -12.09 -12.78 13.43
N ASN A 263 -11.28 -13.71 12.94
CA ASN A 263 -11.15 -15.01 13.57
C ASN A 263 -10.20 -14.98 14.78
N GLY A 264 -10.55 -15.71 15.85
CA GLY A 264 -9.75 -15.76 17.06
C GLY A 264 -10.40 -16.57 18.19
N THR A 265 -9.67 -16.79 19.28
CA THR A 265 -10.21 -17.43 20.49
C THR A 265 -11.35 -16.61 21.11
N PRO A 266 -12.26 -17.25 21.86
CA PRO A 266 -13.35 -16.58 22.55
C PRO A 266 -12.87 -15.47 23.49
N SER A 267 -13.73 -14.46 23.67
CA SER A 267 -13.50 -13.36 24.60
C SER A 267 -13.22 -13.84 26.01
N GLY A 268 -12.23 -13.23 26.67
CA GLY A 268 -11.80 -13.60 28.03
C GLY A 268 -10.84 -14.79 28.10
N LEU A 269 -10.58 -15.50 26.99
CA LEU A 269 -9.57 -16.54 26.93
C LEU A 269 -8.26 -16.03 26.36
N LYS A 270 -7.18 -16.77 26.64
CA LYS A 270 -5.84 -16.50 26.09
C LYS A 270 -5.91 -16.51 24.56
N ASN A 271 -5.26 -15.55 23.90
CA ASN A 271 -5.29 -15.46 22.44
C ASN A 271 -4.63 -16.68 21.78
N CYS A 272 -5.04 -17.03 20.55
CA CYS A 272 -4.41 -18.15 19.83
C CYS A 272 -2.89 -17.91 19.65
N ASN A 273 -2.46 -16.70 19.32
CA ASN A 273 -1.05 -16.31 19.23
C ASN A 273 -0.30 -16.24 20.57
N GLN A 274 -0.99 -16.50 21.68
CA GLN A 274 -0.44 -16.62 23.03
C GLN A 274 -0.53 -18.07 23.55
N GLY A 275 -0.82 -19.03 22.68
CA GLY A 275 -0.99 -20.44 23.03
C GLY A 275 -2.40 -20.85 23.45
N GLY A 276 -3.41 -19.99 23.26
CA GLY A 276 -4.77 -20.26 23.74
C GLY A 276 -5.55 -21.32 22.97
N CYS A 277 -5.10 -21.71 21.78
CA CYS A 277 -5.74 -22.76 20.98
C CYS A 277 -4.75 -23.91 20.76
N SER A 278 -4.99 -25.05 21.41
CA SER A 278 -4.07 -26.18 21.37
C SER A 278 -3.89 -26.76 19.97
N ARG A 279 -4.98 -26.89 19.20
CA ARG A 279 -4.93 -27.31 17.79
C ARG A 279 -4.07 -26.38 16.96
N CYS A 280 -4.26 -25.06 17.08
CA CYS A 280 -3.51 -24.12 16.26
C CYS A 280 -2.03 -24.04 16.64
N ASN A 281 -1.70 -24.25 17.92
CA ASN A 281 -0.33 -24.22 18.43
C ASN A 281 0.34 -25.60 18.43
N ASN A 282 -0.35 -26.64 17.94
CA ASN A 282 0.13 -28.03 17.93
C ASN A 282 0.52 -28.52 19.35
N THR A 283 -0.19 -28.05 20.38
CA THR A 283 0.04 -28.39 21.80
C THR A 283 -1.01 -29.36 22.34
N LEU A 284 -1.81 -29.98 21.47
CA LEU A 284 -2.66 -31.08 21.89
C LEU A 284 -1.75 -32.22 22.36
N LEU A 285 -1.99 -32.67 23.59
CA LEU A 285 -1.33 -33.86 24.11
C LEU A 285 -1.70 -35.00 23.18
N ALA A 286 -0.70 -35.65 22.59
CA ALA A 286 -0.93 -36.92 21.91
C ALA A 286 -1.62 -37.84 22.91
N THR A 287 -2.81 -38.35 22.59
CA THR A 287 -3.31 -39.54 23.26
C THR A 287 -2.19 -40.59 23.17
N PRO A 288 -1.78 -41.23 24.27
CA PRO A 288 -0.71 -42.20 24.24
C PRO A 288 -1.15 -43.39 23.38
N SER A 289 -0.80 -43.38 22.10
CA SER A 289 -0.91 -44.55 21.25
C SER A 289 0.26 -45.47 21.61
N ILE A 290 -0.03 -46.53 22.36
CA ILE A 290 0.92 -47.62 22.57
C ILE A 290 1.12 -48.28 21.20
N THR A 291 2.27 -48.04 20.59
CA THR A 291 2.72 -48.86 19.46
C THR A 291 3.08 -50.25 19.99
N SER A 292 2.98 -51.28 19.14
CA SER A 292 3.34 -52.67 19.47
C SER A 292 4.76 -52.87 20.02
N ASN A 293 5.60 -51.82 19.96
CA ASN A 293 7.02 -51.86 20.26
C ASN A 293 7.39 -51.09 21.54
N GLY A 294 6.41 -50.65 22.34
CA GLY A 294 6.61 -50.14 23.71
C GLY A 294 7.43 -48.85 23.84
N ARG A 295 7.69 -48.12 22.74
CA ARG A 295 8.33 -46.80 22.77
C ARG A 295 7.27 -45.70 22.72
N PRO A 296 7.34 -44.66 23.58
CA PRO A 296 6.50 -43.48 23.45
C PRO A 296 6.89 -42.77 22.15
N GLU A 297 6.03 -42.85 21.14
CA GLU A 297 6.11 -41.94 20.01
C GLU A 297 5.71 -40.56 20.54
N LEU A 298 6.70 -39.67 20.65
CA LEU A 298 6.49 -38.23 20.79
C LEU A 298 5.99 -37.71 19.43
N ASN A 299 4.89 -38.28 18.94
CA ASN A 299 4.16 -37.75 17.82
C ASN A 299 3.68 -36.39 18.27
N ARG A 300 4.35 -35.35 17.78
CA ARG A 300 3.86 -33.97 17.85
C ARG A 300 2.50 -34.01 17.15
N ALA A 301 1.43 -34.20 17.92
CA ALA A 301 0.09 -34.39 17.39
C ALA A 301 -0.26 -33.15 16.58
N GLY A 302 -0.25 -33.33 15.26
CA GLY A 302 -0.71 -32.34 14.30
C GLY A 302 0.15 -31.09 14.24
N SER A 303 1.03 -31.01 13.25
CA SER A 303 0.95 -29.78 12.44
C SER A 303 -0.41 -29.82 11.74
N SER A 304 -1.49 -29.45 12.44
CA SER A 304 -2.81 -29.43 11.83
C SER A 304 -2.73 -28.37 10.74
N ALA A 305 -2.57 -28.84 9.50
CA ALA A 305 -2.61 -28.01 8.32
C ALA A 305 -3.91 -27.20 8.33
N CYS A 306 -3.91 -26.06 7.63
CA CYS A 306 -5.11 -25.26 7.49
C CYS A 306 -6.28 -26.15 7.05
N GLY A 307 -7.37 -26.17 7.82
CA GLY A 307 -8.56 -26.97 7.52
C GLY A 307 -8.64 -28.39 8.11
N GLN A 308 -7.63 -28.86 8.86
CA GLN A 308 -7.64 -30.20 9.49
C GLN A 308 -7.98 -30.15 10.99
N ASN A 309 -8.66 -31.16 11.53
CA ASN A 309 -9.11 -31.24 12.93
C ASN A 309 -9.84 -29.98 13.42
N LEU A 310 -10.85 -29.52 12.65
CA LEU A 310 -11.56 -28.28 12.94
C LEU A 310 -12.43 -28.36 14.20
N GLU A 311 -12.79 -29.56 14.62
CA GLU A 311 -13.53 -29.88 15.83
C GLU A 311 -12.75 -29.58 17.12
N GLU A 312 -11.42 -29.63 17.06
CA GLU A 312 -10.53 -29.31 18.19
C GLU A 312 -10.14 -27.82 18.22
N CYS A 313 -10.64 -27.04 17.27
CA CYS A 313 -10.34 -25.63 17.16
C CYS A 313 -11.14 -24.81 18.16
N LEU A 314 -10.44 -24.09 19.05
CA LEU A 314 -11.08 -23.14 19.95
C LEU A 314 -11.47 -21.83 19.24
N CYS A 315 -10.80 -21.48 18.15
CA CYS A 315 -11.02 -20.21 17.47
C CYS A 315 -12.40 -20.15 16.77
N LEU A 316 -13.14 -19.07 17.02
CA LEU A 316 -14.28 -18.66 16.20
C LEU A 316 -13.80 -18.07 14.88
N HIS A 317 -14.57 -18.31 13.83
CA HIS A 317 -14.37 -17.76 12.51
C HIS A 317 -14.85 -16.30 12.43
N ALA A 318 -14.37 -15.57 11.43
CA ALA A 318 -14.70 -14.15 11.28
C ALA A 318 -16.20 -13.96 11.01
N GLU A 319 -16.77 -14.83 10.19
CA GLU A 319 -18.20 -14.87 9.85
C GLU A 319 -19.04 -15.11 11.11
N GLU A 320 -18.60 -16.01 11.98
CA GLU A 320 -19.28 -16.32 13.24
C GLU A 320 -19.29 -15.11 14.17
N ASN A 321 -18.14 -14.46 14.35
CA ASN A 321 -18.06 -13.26 15.19
C ASN A 321 -18.91 -12.11 14.63
N ALA A 322 -18.92 -11.90 13.31
CA ALA A 322 -19.78 -10.89 12.69
C ALA A 322 -21.27 -11.19 12.91
N LEU A 323 -21.69 -12.46 12.79
CA LEU A 323 -23.07 -12.89 13.02
C LEU A 323 -23.49 -12.75 14.50
N LEU A 324 -22.60 -13.14 15.43
CA LEU A 324 -22.85 -13.05 16.87
C LEU A 324 -23.05 -11.59 17.31
N GLU A 325 -22.24 -10.68 16.79
CA GLU A 325 -22.33 -9.24 17.10
C GLU A 325 -23.60 -8.59 16.54
N ALA A 326 -23.98 -8.94 15.29
CA ALA A 326 -25.17 -8.35 14.68
C ALA A 326 -26.48 -8.86 15.31
N GLY A 327 -26.53 -10.16 15.63
CA GLY A 327 -27.75 -10.85 16.03
C GLY A 327 -28.72 -11.06 14.85
N ARG A 328 -29.50 -12.16 14.93
CA ARG A 328 -30.36 -12.61 13.82
C ARG A 328 -31.36 -11.55 13.31
N ALA A 329 -31.88 -10.71 14.20
CA ALA A 329 -32.88 -9.69 13.84
C ALA A 329 -32.35 -8.67 12.83
N LYS A 330 -31.03 -8.42 12.81
CA LYS A 330 -30.40 -7.42 11.93
C LYS A 330 -29.84 -8.02 10.63
N THR A 331 -29.65 -9.35 10.57
CA THR A 331 -28.94 -10.02 9.48
C THR A 331 -29.83 -10.43 8.30
N ALA A 332 -31.15 -10.47 8.50
CA ALA A 332 -32.07 -10.90 7.45
C ALA A 332 -32.03 -9.95 6.24
N GLY A 333 -31.82 -10.52 5.04
CA GLY A 333 -31.69 -9.74 3.80
C GLY A 333 -30.32 -9.07 3.60
N ALA A 334 -29.40 -9.17 4.56
CA ALA A 334 -28.10 -8.52 4.49
C ALA A 334 -27.14 -9.20 3.48
N THR A 335 -26.02 -8.52 3.22
CA THR A 335 -24.88 -9.03 2.45
C THR A 335 -23.69 -9.23 3.39
N MET A 336 -23.04 -10.39 3.31
CA MET A 336 -21.78 -10.66 4.00
C MET A 336 -20.60 -10.51 3.04
N TYR A 337 -19.62 -9.72 3.44
CA TYR A 337 -18.32 -9.64 2.79
C TYR A 337 -17.29 -10.41 3.62
N CYS A 338 -16.43 -11.19 2.97
CA CYS A 338 -15.35 -11.95 3.62
C CYS A 338 -14.06 -11.83 2.82
N ASN A 339 -12.90 -11.73 3.47
CA ASN A 339 -11.64 -11.79 2.73
C ASN A 339 -11.34 -13.21 2.18
N THR A 340 -11.92 -14.26 2.78
CA THR A 340 -11.76 -15.67 2.37
C THR A 340 -13.13 -16.30 2.20
N CYS A 341 -13.30 -17.23 1.26
CA CYS A 341 -14.55 -17.98 1.10
C CYS A 341 -14.98 -18.66 2.43
N PRO A 342 -16.26 -18.53 2.85
CA PRO A 342 -16.73 -19.14 4.08
C PRO A 342 -16.62 -20.67 4.10
N CYS A 343 -16.26 -21.23 5.25
CA CYS A 343 -16.27 -22.68 5.45
C CYS A 343 -17.72 -23.21 5.51
N LEU A 344 -17.91 -24.52 5.35
CA LEU A 344 -19.24 -25.13 5.37
C LEU A 344 -20.02 -24.85 6.67
N ARG A 345 -19.34 -24.84 7.83
CA ARG A 345 -19.97 -24.52 9.13
C ARG A 345 -20.46 -23.07 9.18
N CYS A 346 -19.70 -22.13 8.61
CA CYS A 346 -20.11 -20.74 8.50
C CYS A 346 -21.24 -20.58 7.49
N ALA A 347 -21.17 -21.27 6.34
CA ALA A 347 -22.22 -21.23 5.32
C ALA A 347 -23.60 -21.61 5.88
N VAL A 348 -23.68 -22.69 6.67
CA VAL A 348 -24.93 -23.08 7.35
C VAL A 348 -25.46 -21.96 8.26
N LYS A 349 -24.59 -21.30 9.03
CA LYS A 349 -24.97 -20.19 9.92
C LYS A 349 -25.41 -18.94 9.15
N ILE A 350 -24.74 -18.63 8.05
CA ILE A 350 -25.08 -17.53 7.14
C ILE A 350 -26.48 -17.73 6.56
N ILE A 351 -26.80 -18.95 6.10
CA ILE A 351 -28.12 -19.30 5.59
C ILE A 351 -29.17 -19.16 6.69
N GLN A 352 -28.93 -19.72 7.87
CA GLN A 352 -29.88 -19.72 8.98
C GLN A 352 -30.21 -18.31 9.50
N THR A 353 -29.28 -17.38 9.34
CA THR A 353 -29.43 -15.97 9.76
C THR A 353 -30.13 -15.10 8.70
N GLY A 354 -30.50 -15.67 7.56
CA GLY A 354 -31.32 -15.01 6.54
C GLY A 354 -30.56 -14.08 5.59
N ILE A 355 -29.23 -14.18 5.57
CA ILE A 355 -28.37 -13.43 4.65
C ILE A 355 -28.65 -13.89 3.22
N LYS A 356 -28.67 -12.95 2.28
CA LYS A 356 -29.05 -13.22 0.87
C LYS A 356 -27.89 -13.16 -0.10
N LYS A 357 -26.77 -12.58 0.32
CA LYS A 357 -25.60 -12.41 -0.54
C LYS A 357 -24.30 -12.56 0.23
N VAL A 358 -23.33 -13.22 -0.40
CA VAL A 358 -21.97 -13.40 0.09
C VAL A 358 -20.99 -12.96 -0.99
N VAL A 359 -20.06 -12.08 -0.65
CA VAL A 359 -19.00 -11.61 -1.53
C VAL A 359 -17.65 -11.92 -0.88
N TYR A 360 -16.74 -12.55 -1.62
CA TYR A 360 -15.43 -12.93 -1.07
C TYR A 360 -14.25 -12.66 -2.02
N GLN A 361 -13.04 -12.57 -1.46
CA GLN A 361 -11.82 -12.30 -2.24
C GLN A 361 -11.00 -13.56 -2.52
N LEU A 362 -10.55 -14.26 -1.48
CA LEU A 362 -9.61 -15.37 -1.58
C LEU A 362 -10.32 -16.73 -1.56
N GLU A 363 -9.81 -17.66 -2.37
CA GLU A 363 -10.29 -19.04 -2.39
C GLU A 363 -9.94 -19.81 -1.12
N TYR A 364 -10.74 -20.84 -0.85
CA TYR A 364 -10.50 -21.83 0.19
C TYR A 364 -10.71 -23.26 -0.34
N SER A 365 -10.23 -24.26 0.39
CA SER A 365 -10.22 -25.65 -0.07
C SER A 365 -11.61 -26.26 -0.29
N MET A 366 -12.69 -25.58 0.13
CA MET A 366 -14.05 -26.12 0.17
C MET A 366 -15.06 -25.29 -0.63
N ASP A 367 -14.58 -24.39 -1.50
CA ASP A 367 -15.42 -23.40 -2.20
C ASP A 367 -16.53 -24.03 -3.02
N ALA A 368 -16.25 -25.14 -3.71
CA ALA A 368 -17.24 -25.84 -4.54
C ALA A 368 -18.44 -26.31 -3.69
N ARG A 369 -18.18 -26.88 -2.51
CA ARG A 369 -19.26 -27.34 -1.61
C ARG A 369 -20.04 -26.16 -1.03
N THR A 370 -19.35 -25.10 -0.62
CA THR A 370 -19.98 -23.86 -0.13
C THR A 370 -20.88 -23.21 -1.18
N LYS A 371 -20.45 -23.18 -2.46
CA LYS A 371 -21.24 -22.65 -3.58
C LYS A 371 -22.53 -23.47 -3.82
N VAL A 372 -22.47 -24.79 -3.71
CA VAL A 372 -23.64 -25.67 -3.88
C VAL A 372 -24.71 -25.39 -2.81
N ILE A 373 -24.33 -25.41 -1.53
CA ILE A 373 -25.28 -25.17 -0.43
C ILE A 373 -25.89 -23.76 -0.49
N PHE A 374 -25.10 -22.72 -0.82
CA PHE A 374 -25.65 -21.38 -0.99
C PHE A 374 -26.65 -21.30 -2.14
N LYS A 375 -26.36 -21.96 -3.27
CA LYS A 375 -27.30 -22.03 -4.40
C LYS A 375 -28.60 -22.71 -4.02
N GLU A 376 -28.56 -23.84 -3.32
CA GLU A 376 -29.75 -24.55 -2.83
C GLU A 376 -30.58 -23.70 -1.86
N ALA A 377 -29.92 -22.91 -1.01
CA ALA A 377 -30.58 -22.03 -0.05
C ALA A 377 -31.03 -20.67 -0.63
N GLY A 378 -30.78 -20.40 -1.92
CA GLY A 378 -31.10 -19.13 -2.56
C GLY A 378 -30.26 -17.94 -2.06
N VAL A 379 -29.00 -18.18 -1.72
CA VAL A 379 -28.00 -17.17 -1.34
C VAL A 379 -27.06 -16.93 -2.51
N GLU A 380 -26.97 -15.69 -2.99
CA GLU A 380 -26.03 -15.30 -4.05
C GLU A 380 -24.60 -15.34 -3.51
N ILE A 381 -23.67 -15.96 -4.24
CA ILE A 381 -22.23 -15.95 -3.90
C ILE A 381 -21.40 -15.44 -5.08
N ARG A 382 -20.52 -14.46 -4.84
CA ARG A 382 -19.62 -13.89 -5.85
C ARG A 382 -18.19 -13.78 -5.32
N GLN A 383 -17.22 -14.06 -6.19
CA GLN A 383 -15.81 -13.82 -5.93
C GLN A 383 -15.36 -12.55 -6.64
N ILE A 384 -14.61 -11.68 -5.95
CA ILE A 384 -14.06 -10.45 -6.51
C ILE A 384 -12.57 -10.39 -6.18
N HIS A 385 -11.75 -10.23 -7.21
CA HIS A 385 -10.33 -9.96 -7.04
C HIS A 385 -10.14 -8.44 -6.95
N LEU A 386 -9.48 -8.00 -5.88
CA LEU A 386 -9.13 -6.58 -5.73
C LEU A 386 -7.91 -6.27 -6.60
N ASP A 387 -7.98 -5.18 -7.37
CA ASP A 387 -6.81 -4.64 -8.04
C ASP A 387 -5.76 -4.27 -6.99
N ALA A 388 -4.52 -4.72 -7.21
CA ALA A 388 -3.38 -4.42 -6.35
C ALA A 388 -3.12 -2.91 -6.23
#